data_AF-A0A7C5ZE76-F1
#
_entry.id   AF-A0A7C5ZE76-F1
#
_cell.length_a   1.000
_cell.length_b   1.000
_cell.length_c   1.000
_cell.angle_alpha   90.00
_cell.angle_beta   90.00
_cell.angle_gamma   90.00
#
_symmetry.space_group_name_H-M   'P 1'
#
loop_
_entity.id
_entity.type
_entity.pdbx_description
1 polymer ?
#
loop_
_entity_poly.entity_id
_entity_poly.type
_entity_poly.pdbx_seq_one_letter_code
_entity_poly.pdbx_strand_id
1 'polypeptide(L)' 'MPGMQSAAEEMAKEMKKIEGVVVQSSSKNQIMGQTIESTTLLLEYKTGKAPAGTFEIPGGYQKVNHR' A
#
# COMPACT_ATOMS: atom_id res chain seq x y z
N MET A 1 14.91 -16.87 14.64
CA MET A 1 14.16 -17.94 15.32
C MET A 1 13.35 -18.70 14.27
N PRO A 2 13.46 -20.03 14.20
CA PRO A 2 12.63 -20.85 13.31
C PRO A 2 11.15 -20.61 13.62
N GLY A 3 10.30 -20.38 12.61
CA GLY A 3 8.88 -20.08 12.75
C GLY A 3 8.50 -18.58 12.78
N MET A 4 9.47 -17.68 12.99
CA MET A 4 9.21 -16.24 12.95
C MET A 4 9.18 -15.70 11.50
N GLN A 5 9.93 -16.33 10.60
CA GLN A 5 9.92 -16.02 9.17
C GLN A 5 8.58 -16.37 8.51
N SER A 6 8.02 -17.55 8.81
CA SER A 6 6.73 -17.97 8.25
C SER A 6 5.58 -17.06 8.68
N ALA A 7 5.54 -16.67 9.95
CA ALA A 7 4.53 -15.73 10.47
C ALA A 7 4.65 -14.33 9.85
N ALA A 8 5.87 -13.87 9.58
CA ALA A 8 6.12 -12.59 8.90
C ALA A 8 5.66 -12.62 7.43
N GLU A 9 5.88 -13.75 6.75
CA GLU A 9 5.42 -13.95 5.36
C GLU A 9 3.89 -13.97 5.26
N GLU A 10 3.20 -14.62 6.19
CA GLU A 10 1.73 -14.63 6.24
C GLU A 10 1.15 -13.24 6.51
N MET A 11 1.69 -12.49 7.46
CA MET A 11 1.28 -11.10 7.70
C MET A 11 1.53 -10.20 6.49
N ALA A 12 2.68 -10.35 5.82
CA ALA A 12 2.97 -9.60 4.59
C ALA A 12 1.97 -9.92 3.47
N LYS A 13 1.48 -11.17 3.40
CA LYS A 13 0.47 -11.60 2.44
C LYS A 13 -0.90 -10.98 2.71
N GLU A 14 -1.30 -10.87 3.97
CA GLU A 14 -2.56 -10.20 4.35
C GLU A 14 -2.49 -8.68 4.14
N MET A 15 -1.35 -8.05 4.45
CA MET A 15 -1.13 -6.62 4.21
C MET A 15 -1.25 -6.24 2.72
N LYS A 16 -0.89 -7.15 1.80
CA LYS A 16 -1.06 -6.94 0.35
C LYS A 16 -2.52 -6.83 -0.10
N LYS A 17 -3.48 -7.29 0.70
CA LYS A 17 -4.91 -7.17 0.38
C LYS A 17 -5.46 -5.76 0.64
N ILE A 18 -4.70 -4.94 1.37
CA ILE A 18 -5.08 -3.57 1.70
C ILE A 18 -4.72 -2.69 0.50
N GLU A 19 -5.73 -2.20 -0.20
CA GLU A 19 -5.54 -1.18 -1.24
C GLU A 19 -5.19 0.16 -0.58
N GLY A 20 -3.92 0.56 -0.67
CA GLY A 20 -3.45 1.80 -0.07
C GLY A 20 -1.92 1.85 0.08
N VAL A 21 -1.43 2.96 0.63
CA VAL A 21 0.00 3.17 0.87
C VAL A 21 0.21 3.46 2.34
N VAL A 22 1.13 2.70 2.96
CA VAL A 22 1.48 2.87 4.37
C VAL A 22 2.27 4.18 4.53
N VAL A 23 1.67 5.16 5.20
CA VAL A 23 2.28 6.49 5.42
C VAL A 23 3.15 6.54 6.69
N GLN A 24 2.89 5.66 7.64
CA GLN A 24 3.61 5.56 8.90
C GLN A 24 3.58 4.11 9.40
N SER A 25 4.70 3.66 9.94
CA SER A 25 4.80 2.40 10.68
C SER A 25 5.57 2.65 11.97
N SER A 26 4.95 2.38 13.13
CA SER A 26 5.59 2.49 14.44
C SER A 26 5.59 1.12 15.12
N SER A 27 6.73 0.70 15.63
CA SER A 27 6.85 -0.53 16.42
C SER A 27 7.47 -0.21 17.77
N LYS A 28 6.92 -0.83 18.82
CA LYS A 28 7.41 -0.74 20.20
C LYS A 28 7.65 -2.16 20.68
N ASN A 29 8.92 -2.53 20.82
CA ASN A 29 9.32 -3.87 21.22
C ASN A 29 9.96 -3.79 22.60
N GLN A 30 9.46 -4.60 23.53
CA GLN A 30 10.02 -4.72 24.86
C GLN A 30 10.95 -5.93 24.88
N ILE A 31 12.26 -5.71 24.91
CA ILE A 31 13.27 -6.77 24.90
C ILE A 31 14.06 -6.66 26.20
N MET A 32 13.99 -7.71 27.04
CA MET A 32 14.80 -7.80 28.26
C MET A 32 14.68 -6.57 29.18
N GLY A 33 13.47 -6.02 29.34
CA GLY A 33 13.20 -4.84 30.16
C GLY A 33 13.52 -3.50 29.49
N GLN A 34 14.12 -3.50 28.30
CA GLN A 34 14.37 -2.30 27.50
C GLN A 34 13.27 -2.10 26.46
N THR A 35 12.87 -0.86 26.26
CA THR A 35 11.89 -0.48 25.24
C THR A 35 12.64 0.01 24.00
N ILE A 36 12.48 -0.70 22.89
CA ILE A 36 12.99 -0.28 21.58
C ILE A 36 11.81 0.24 20.77
N GLU A 37 11.85 1.53 20.43
CA GLU A 37 10.87 2.18 19.58
C GLU A 37 11.47 2.43 18.20
N SER A 38 10.74 2.10 17.14
CA SER A 38 11.14 2.34 15.75
C SER A 38 9.98 2.96 15.01
N THR A 39 10.23 4.08 14.32
CA THR A 39 9.24 4.79 13.51
C THR A 39 9.76 4.94 12.09
N THR A 40 8.97 4.50 11.13
CA THR A 40 9.19 4.67 9.69
C THR A 40 8.12 5.59 9.14
N LEU A 41 8.53 6.60 8.37
CA LEU A 41 7.65 7.59 7.77
C LEU A 41 7.82 7.62 6.25
N LEU A 42 6.72 7.75 5.53
CA LEU A 42 6.72 7.97 4.09
C LEU A 42 7.08 9.43 3.79
N LEU A 43 8.21 9.66 3.15
CA LEU A 43 8.68 11.02 2.84
C LEU A 43 8.08 11.58 1.54
N GLU A 44 7.85 10.73 0.55
CA GLU A 44 7.29 11.15 -0.73
C GLU A 44 6.46 10.03 -1.35
N TYR A 45 5.28 10.39 -1.87
CA TYR A 45 4.44 9.53 -2.68
C TYR A 45 3.81 10.36 -3.80
N LYS A 46 3.97 9.92 -5.05
CA LYS A 46 3.47 10.65 -6.23
C LYS A 46 2.52 9.77 -7.02
N THR A 47 1.26 10.18 -7.02
CA THR A 47 0.26 9.73 -7.98
C THR A 47 0.10 10.80 -9.06
N GLY A 48 0.33 10.43 -10.33
CA GLY A 48 0.17 11.34 -11.46
C GLY A 48 -1.27 11.45 -11.93
N LYS A 49 -1.63 12.56 -12.57
CA LYS A 49 -2.87 12.63 -13.37
C LYS A 49 -2.69 11.77 -14.61
N ALA A 50 -3.70 10.98 -14.93
CA ALA A 50 -3.85 10.51 -16.30
C ALA A 50 -3.89 11.75 -17.22
N PRO A 51 -3.07 11.83 -18.28
CA PRO A 51 -3.11 12.93 -19.25
C PRO A 51 -4.54 13.18 -19.75
N ALA A 52 -4.87 14.44 -20.08
CA ALA A 52 -6.15 14.75 -20.71
C ALA A 52 -6.32 13.87 -21.97
N GLY A 53 -7.52 13.35 -22.21
CA GLY A 53 -7.76 12.39 -23.29
C GLY A 53 -7.55 10.92 -22.96
N THR A 54 -6.96 10.55 -21.81
CA THR A 54 -6.74 9.10 -21.47
C THR A 54 -8.04 8.30 -21.41
N PHE A 55 -9.15 8.96 -21.05
CA PHE A 55 -10.48 8.36 -20.94
C PHE A 55 -11.50 9.02 -21.87
N GLU A 56 -11.05 9.83 -22.85
CA GLU A 56 -11.94 10.45 -23.81
C GLU A 56 -12.26 9.49 -24.95
N ILE A 57 -13.51 9.50 -25.39
CA ILE A 57 -13.95 8.70 -26.52
C ILE A 57 -13.51 9.44 -27.80
N PRO A 58 -12.75 8.80 -28.71
CA PRO A 58 -12.33 9.43 -29.96
C PRO A 58 -13.52 9.96 -30.77
N GLY A 59 -13.29 11.04 -31.51
CA GLY A 59 -14.32 11.64 -32.37
C GLY A 59 -14.95 10.60 -33.31
N GLY A 60 -16.28 10.50 -33.28
CA GLY A 60 -17.05 9.54 -34.07
C GLY A 60 -17.57 8.31 -33.30
N TYR A 61 -17.14 8.11 -32.05
CA TYR A 61 -17.63 7.02 -31.20
C TYR A 61 -18.58 7.55 -30.11
N GLN A 62 -19.54 6.71 -29.71
CA GLN A 62 -20.48 7.01 -28.63
C GLN A 62 -20.42 5.91 -27.57
N LYS A 63 -20.53 6.28 -26.29
CA LYS A 63 -20.67 5.33 -25.19
C LYS A 63 -22.03 4.66 -25.27
N VAL A 64 -22.08 3.36 -25.56
CA VAL A 64 -23.31 2.59 -25.52
C VAL A 64 -23.42 1.94 -24.13
N ASN A 65 -24.44 2.32 -23.36
CA ASN A 65 -24.76 1.64 -22.10
C ASN A 65 -25.61 0.41 -22.45
N HIS A 66 -25.10 -0.81 -22.23
CA HIS A 66 -25.90 -2.03 -22.24
C HIS A 66 -26.21 -2.46 -20.80
N ARG A 67 -27.47 -2.83 -20.57
CA ARG A 67 -28.00 -3.42 -19.34
C ARG A 67 -28.18 -4.91 -19.57
#